data_AF-A0A4Q0AI92-F1
#
_entry.id   AF-A0A4Q0AI92-F1
#
_cell.length_a   1.000
_cell.length_b   1.000
_cell.length_c   1.000
_cell.angle_alpha   90.00
_cell.angle_beta   90.00
_cell.angle_gamma   90.00
#
_symmetry.space_group_name_H-M   'P 1'
#
loop_
_entity.id
_entity.type
_entity.pdbx_description
1 polymer ?
#
loop_
_entity_poly.entity_id
_entity_poly.type
_entity_poly.pdbx_seq_one_letter_code
_entity_poly.pdbx_strand_id
1 'polypeptide(L)'
;MANKDSKAGAKAPLKAQKATEVKTIDQLHEELSKLQLEHLESRKSHKQGELVNPHVLTAQRRGIARIHTAITAATTKSLTDSKSDTKEEK
;
A
#
# COMPACT_ATOMS: atom_id res chain seq x y z
N MET A 1 45.86 26.73 19.43
CA MET A 1 45.28 25.57 20.16
C MET A 1 44.41 24.80 19.17
N ALA A 2 44.78 23.55 18.91
CA ALA A 2 44.09 22.64 18.01
C ALA A 2 42.89 21.99 18.73
N ASN A 3 41.77 21.77 18.02
CA ASN A 3 41.27 20.42 17.77
C ASN A 3 40.19 20.41 16.68
N LYS A 4 40.50 19.62 15.64
CA LYS A 4 39.60 19.14 14.60
C LYS A 4 38.81 17.96 15.18
N ASP A 5 37.53 18.15 15.46
CA ASP A 5 36.62 17.02 15.68
C ASP A 5 35.80 16.78 14.42
N SER A 6 36.44 16.11 13.46
CA SER A 6 35.77 15.48 12.33
C SER A 6 34.94 14.31 12.83
N LYS A 7 33.67 14.54 13.17
CA LYS A 7 32.72 13.46 13.42
C LYS A 7 32.32 12.84 12.07
N ALA A 8 33.07 11.83 11.67
CA ALA A 8 32.73 10.94 10.57
C ALA A 8 31.32 10.37 10.80
N GLY A 9 30.36 10.80 9.98
CA GLY A 9 29.00 10.30 10.00
C GLY A 9 28.98 8.85 9.55
N ALA A 10 28.94 7.93 10.52
CA ALA A 10 28.74 6.51 10.28
C ALA A 10 27.43 6.31 9.50
N LYS A 11 27.51 5.80 8.27
CA LYS A 11 26.34 5.36 7.52
C LYS A 11 25.75 4.15 8.23
N ALA A 12 24.58 4.33 8.84
CA ALA A 12 23.82 3.25 9.46
C ALA A 12 23.52 2.15 8.41
N PRO A 13 23.63 0.86 8.77
CA PRO A 13 23.32 -0.23 7.86
C PRO A 13 21.84 -0.17 7.46
N LEU A 14 21.58 -0.27 6.15
CA LEU A 14 20.23 -0.39 5.59
C LEU A 14 19.54 -1.59 6.24
N LYS A 15 18.51 -1.32 7.05
CA LYS A 15 17.68 -2.37 7.64
C LYS A 15 17.00 -3.14 6.51
N ALA A 16 17.22 -4.45 6.47
CA ALA A 16 16.48 -5.35 5.60
C ALA A 16 14.97 -5.17 5.88
N GLN A 17 14.24 -4.68 4.88
CA GLN A 17 12.79 -4.63 4.95
C GLN A 17 12.29 -6.08 4.94
N LYS A 18 11.61 -6.47 6.01
CA LYS A 18 10.92 -7.76 6.07
C LYS A 18 9.91 -7.80 4.92
N ALA A 19 9.86 -8.94 4.23
CA ALA A 19 8.85 -9.20 3.21
C ALA A 19 7.47 -8.98 3.83
N THR A 20 6.76 -7.94 3.39
CA THR A 20 5.35 -7.76 3.71
C THR A 20 4.62 -8.94 3.10
N GLU A 21 4.10 -9.83 3.94
CA GLU A 21 3.23 -10.92 3.52
C GLU A 21 2.18 -10.38 2.54
N VAL A 22 2.16 -10.96 1.34
CA VAL A 22 1.22 -10.57 0.30
C VAL A 22 -0.14 -11.09 0.76
N LYS A 23 -1.03 -10.17 1.12
CA LYS A 23 -2.41 -10.49 1.52
C LYS A 23 -3.10 -11.28 0.41
N THR A 24 -3.97 -12.20 0.81
CA THR A 24 -4.79 -12.94 -0.17
C THR A 24 -5.78 -12.00 -0.87
N ILE A 25 -6.28 -12.40 -2.03
CA ILE A 25 -7.26 -11.58 -2.79
C ILE A 25 -8.50 -11.28 -1.95
N ASP A 26 -8.97 -12.27 -1.18
CA ASP A 26 -10.13 -12.10 -0.29
C ASP A 26 -9.87 -11.06 0.80
N GLN A 27 -8.69 -11.08 1.43
CA GLN A 27 -8.29 -10.08 2.41
C GLN A 27 -8.21 -8.67 1.79
N LEU A 28 -7.75 -8.55 0.54
CA LEU A 28 -7.73 -7.26 -0.17
C LEU A 28 -9.15 -6.75 -0.43
N HIS A 29 -10.12 -7.62 -0.70
CA HIS A 29 -11.54 -7.25 -0.87
C HIS A 29 -12.19 -6.82 0.45
N GLU A 30 -11.88 -7.49 1.55
CA GLU A 30 -12.33 -7.10 2.89
C GLU A 30 -11.79 -5.71 3.27
N GLU A 31 -10.50 -5.47 3.06
CA GLU A 31 -9.87 -4.18 3.32
C GLU A 31 -10.41 -3.06 2.43
N LEU A 32 -10.65 -3.36 1.15
CA LEU A 32 -11.29 -2.43 0.22
C LEU A 32 -12.66 -2.01 0.73
N SER A 33 -13.50 -2.98 1.13
CA SER A 33 -14.85 -2.73 1.61
C SER A 33 -14.84 -1.87 2.88
N LYS A 34 -13.96 -2.21 3.82
CA LYS A 34 -13.78 -1.44 5.06
C LYS A 34 -13.35 0.00 4.79
N LEU A 35 -12.34 0.20 3.93
CA LEU A 35 -11.80 1.53 3.64
C LEU A 35 -12.79 2.40 2.84
N GLN A 36 -13.62 1.78 2.00
CA GLN A 36 -14.70 2.48 1.29
C GLN A 36 -15.79 2.97 2.26
N LEU A 37 -16.20 2.16 3.23
CA LEU A 37 -17.17 2.57 4.25
C LEU A 37 -16.64 3.76 5.07
N GLU A 38 -15.40 3.65 5.58
CA GLU A 38 -14.76 4.73 6.33
C GLU A 38 -14.64 6.02 5.50
N HIS A 39 -14.36 5.89 4.20
CA HIS A 39 -14.29 7.05 3.30
C HIS A 39 -15.65 7.72 3.11
N LEU A 40 -16.73 6.95 2.99
CA LEU A 40 -18.09 7.48 2.87
C LEU A 40 -18.51 8.22 4.14
N GLU A 41 -18.23 7.65 5.30
CA GLU A 41 -18.47 8.27 6.60
C GLU A 41 -17.68 9.57 6.75
N SER A 42 -16.38 9.53 6.48
CA SER A 42 -15.50 10.71 6.54
C SER A 42 -15.97 11.82 5.60
N ARG A 43 -16.44 11.46 4.40
CA ARG A 43 -17.01 12.42 3.44
C ARG A 43 -18.32 13.01 3.93
N LYS A 44 -19.19 12.20 4.56
CA LYS A 44 -20.47 12.64 5.10
C LYS A 44 -20.23 13.62 6.25
N SER A 45 -19.37 13.29 7.21
CA SER A 45 -18.95 14.17 8.31
C SER A 45 -18.37 15.50 7.81
N HIS A 46 -17.43 15.45 6.86
CA HIS A 46 -16.87 16.66 6.25
C HIS A 46 -17.94 17.52 5.56
N LYS A 47 -18.93 16.90 4.89
CA LYS A 47 -20.05 17.62 4.28
C LYS A 47 -21.01 18.22 5.32
N GLN A 48 -21.17 17.57 6.46
CA GLN A 48 -21.99 18.07 7.58
C GLN A 48 -21.32 19.22 8.35
N GLY A 49 -20.07 19.56 8.02
CA GLY A 49 -19.33 20.64 8.67
C GLY A 49 -18.64 20.23 9.95
N GLU A 50 -18.54 18.92 10.24
CA GLU A 50 -17.67 18.43 11.30
C GLU A 50 -16.20 18.71 10.93
N LEU A 51 -15.39 19.02 11.94
CA LEU A 51 -13.96 19.30 11.77
C LEU A 51 -13.21 18.01 11.41
N VAL A 52 -13.24 17.64 10.12
CA VAL A 52 -12.50 16.53 9.55
C VAL A 52 -11.30 17.08 8.80
N ASN A 53 -10.11 16.53 9.05
CA ASN A 53 -8.91 16.91 8.29
C ASN A 53 -9.06 16.48 6.81
N PRO A 54 -9.06 17.40 5.84
CA PRO A 54 -9.25 17.08 4.42
C PRO A 54 -8.16 16.16 3.85
N HIS A 55 -6.97 16.11 4.47
CA HIS A 55 -5.91 15.19 4.08
C HIS A 55 -6.28 13.72 4.31
N VAL A 56 -7.15 13.43 5.29
CA VAL A 56 -7.62 12.06 5.55
C VAL A 56 -8.41 11.53 4.36
N LEU A 57 -9.30 12.34 3.79
CA LEU A 57 -10.06 11.97 2.58
C LEU A 57 -9.15 11.69 1.38
N THR A 58 -8.03 12.41 1.29
CA THR A 58 -7.04 12.20 0.23
C THR A 58 -6.21 10.94 0.48
N ALA A 59 -5.82 10.68 1.73
CA ALA A 59 -5.12 9.46 2.12
C ALA A 59 -5.96 8.20 1.88
N GLN A 60 -7.23 8.22 2.30
CA GLN A 60 -8.19 7.14 2.06
C GLN A 60 -8.38 6.86 0.56
N ARG A 61 -8.56 7.90 -0.28
CA ARG A 61 -8.65 7.74 -1.75
C ARG A 61 -7.41 7.07 -2.34
N ARG A 62 -6.22 7.47 -1.89
CA ARG A 62 -4.96 6.83 -2.31
C ARG A 62 -4.87 5.38 -1.83
N GLY A 63 -5.34 5.09 -0.62
CA GLY A 63 -5.42 3.73 -0.09
C GLY A 63 -6.30 2.83 -0.94
N ILE A 64 -7.53 3.29 -1.27
CA ILE A 64 -8.47 2.57 -2.14
C ILE A 64 -7.83 2.28 -3.50
N ALA A 65 -7.21 3.28 -4.13
CA ALA A 65 -6.55 3.11 -5.42
C ALA A 65 -5.41 2.07 -5.36
N ARG A 66 -4.60 2.07 -4.30
CA ARG A 66 -3.52 1.09 -4.10
C ARG A 66 -4.04 -0.32 -3.92
N ILE A 67 -5.15 -0.50 -3.19
CA ILE A 67 -5.76 -1.82 -3.01
C ILE A 67 -6.30 -2.34 -4.36
N HIS A 68 -6.94 -1.49 -5.16
CA HIS A 68 -7.32 -1.87 -6.52
C HIS A 68 -6.12 -2.31 -7.37
N THR A 69 -5.01 -1.57 -7.33
CA THR A 69 -3.78 -1.96 -8.01
C THR A 69 -3.25 -3.30 -7.51
N ALA A 70 -3.28 -3.54 -6.19
CA ALA A 70 -2.84 -4.81 -5.60
C ALA A 70 -3.71 -5.99 -6.07
N ILE A 71 -5.04 -5.81 -6.11
CA ILE A 71 -5.97 -6.82 -6.62
C ILE A 71 -5.67 -7.10 -8.10
N THR A 72 -5.53 -6.06 -8.93
CA THR A 72 -5.20 -6.24 -10.36
C THR A 72 -3.84 -6.92 -10.55
N ALA A 73 -2.84 -6.57 -9.76
CA ALA A 73 -1.54 -7.24 -9.80
C ALA A 73 -1.65 -8.73 -9.43
N ALA A 74 -2.42 -9.06 -8.38
CA ALA A 74 -2.63 -10.44 -7.96
C ALA A 74 -3.40 -11.26 -9.02
N THR A 75 -4.44 -10.69 -9.64
CA THR A 75 -5.23 -11.38 -10.68
C THR A 75 -4.45 -11.54 -11.98
N THR A 76 -3.68 -10.54 -12.39
CA THR A 76 -2.83 -10.66 -13.58
C THR A 76 -1.71 -11.67 -13.38
N LYS A 77 -1.11 -11.73 -12.19
CA LYS A 77 -0.09 -12.74 -11.85
C LYS A 77 -0.63 -14.17 -11.96
N SER A 78 -1.81 -14.44 -11.39
CA SER A 78 -2.43 -15.77 -11.52
C SER A 78 -2.78 -16.13 -12.98
N LEU A 79 -3.17 -15.14 -13.80
CA LEU A 79 -3.43 -15.33 -15.24
C LEU A 79 -2.17 -15.54 -16.09
N THR A 80 -1.00 -15.09 -15.64
CA THR A 80 0.27 -15.35 -16.33
C THR A 80 0.85 -16.70 -15.98
N ASP A 81 0.72 -17.13 -14.72
CA ASP A 81 1.27 -18.41 -14.25
C ASP A 81 0.54 -19.61 -14.92
N SER A 82 -0.75 -19.46 -15.24
CA SER A 82 -1.51 -20.46 -16.02
C SER A 82 -1.18 -20.50 -17.52
N LYS A 83 -0.50 -19.50 -18.09
CA LYS A 83 -0.10 -19.49 -19.51
C LYS A 83 1.29 -20.09 -19.75
N SER A 84 2.18 -20.13 -18.75
CA SER A 84 3.52 -20.73 -18.89
C SER A 84 3.48 -22.25 -19.02
N ASP A 85 2.50 -22.91 -18.41
CA ASP A 85 2.42 -24.39 -18.40
C ASP A 85 2.02 -25.00 -19.76
N THR A 86 1.55 -24.19 -20.71
CA THR A 86 1.14 -24.66 -22.05
C THR A 86 2.22 -24.55 -23.13
N LYS A 87 3.42 -24.04 -22.79
CA LYS A 87 4.52 -23.82 -23.75
C LYS A 87 5.68 -24.82 -23.68
N GLU A 88 5.69 -25.76 -22.74
CA GLU A 88 6.78 -26.75 -22.59
C GLU A 88 6.53 -28.09 -23.32
N GLU A 89 5.38 -28.30 -23.95
CA GLU A 89 5.18 -29.44 -24.87
C GLU A 89 5.41 -29.00 -26.33
N LYS A 90 6.68 -28.93 -26.76
CA LYS A 90 7.06 -29.13 -28.17
C LYS A 90 8.56 -29.35 -28.35
#